data_AF-A0A0B7INR0-F1
#
_entry.id   AF-A0A0B7INR0-F1
#
_cell.length_a   1.000
_cell.length_b   1.000
_cell.length_c   1.000
_cell.angle_alpha   90.00
_cell.angle_beta   90.00
_cell.angle_gamma   90.00
#
_symmetry.space_group_name_H-M   'P 1'
#
loop_
_entity.id
_entity.type
_entity.pdbx_description
1 polymer ?
#
loop_
_entity_poly.entity_id
_entity_poly.type
_entity_poly.pdbx_seq_one_letter_code
_entity_poly.pdbx_strand_id
1 'polypeptide(L)'
;MGLDYGIADDITIGGEISFRTDSKRYHETKVTYNGLGIGANGNYHFNRLLNLPNEFDFYAGVNLTYYNWTSNVSGGSYSGSWAYDSGLGWGLQTGGRYFFSNTFGVNLEFGLAGASGATGSGGKIGITYKF
;
A
#
# COMPACT_ATOMS: atom_id res chain seq x y z
N MET A 1 -1.16 1.16 6.32
CA MET A 1 -2.34 0.75 7.10
C MET A 1 -3.56 1.09 6.28
N GLY A 2 -4.57 0.21 6.23
CA GLY A 2 -5.77 0.42 5.44
C GLY A 2 -7.04 0.12 6.23
N LEU A 3 -8.14 0.73 5.80
CA LEU A 3 -9.49 0.46 6.27
C LEU A 3 -10.39 0.30 5.05
N ASP A 4 -11.08 -0.83 4.96
CA ASP A 4 -12.00 -1.15 3.87
C ASP A 4 -13.43 -1.27 4.40
N TYR A 5 -14.39 -0.90 3.57
CA TYR A 5 -15.83 -0.94 3.84
C TYR A 5 -16.54 -1.67 2.69
N GLY A 6 -17.40 -2.63 3.04
CA GLY A 6 -18.21 -3.38 2.07
C GLY A 6 -19.34 -2.53 1.52
N ILE A 7 -19.36 -2.30 0.21
CA ILE A 7 -20.42 -1.58 -0.50
C ILE A 7 -21.37 -2.50 -1.27
N ALA A 8 -20.92 -3.71 -1.55
CA ALA A 8 -21.72 -4.80 -2.10
C ALA A 8 -21.20 -6.13 -1.55
N ASP A 9 -21.95 -7.22 -1.75
CA ASP A 9 -21.61 -8.55 -1.23
C ASP A 9 -20.16 -8.99 -1.53
N ASP A 10 -19.67 -8.66 -2.72
CA ASP A 10 -18.33 -9.03 -3.19
C ASP A 10 -17.43 -7.81 -3.45
N ILE A 11 -17.83 -6.59 -3.05
CA ILE A 11 -17.08 -5.36 -3.36
C ILE A 11 -16.81 -4.54 -2.12
N THR A 12 -15.53 -4.18 -1.92
CA THR A 12 -15.09 -3.24 -0.90
C THR A 12 -14.45 -2.00 -1.51
N ILE A 13 -14.57 -0.89 -0.80
CA ILE A 13 -13.78 0.32 -1.03
C ILE A 13 -13.07 0.70 0.26
N GLY A 14 -11.87 1.24 0.16
CA GLY A 14 -11.08 1.55 1.34
C GLY A 14 -10.15 2.72 1.17
N GLY A 15 -9.62 3.19 2.30
CA GLY A 15 -8.57 4.18 2.39
C GLY A 15 -7.28 3.56 2.93
N GLU A 16 -6.13 3.99 2.41
CA GLU A 16 -4.81 3.57 2.88
C GLU A 16 -3.94 4.78 3.22
N ILE A 17 -3.19 4.66 4.31
CA ILE A 17 -2.06 5.55 4.63
C ILE A 17 -0.79 4.70 4.65
N SER A 18 0.23 5.12 3.92
CA SER A 18 1.54 4.47 3.87
C SER A 18 2.65 5.44 4.26
N PHE A 19 3.68 4.92 4.92
CA PHE A 19 4.88 5.68 5.23
C PHE A 19 6.10 4.86 4.81
N ARG A 20 7.00 5.47 4.06
CA ARG A 20 8.21 4.83 3.54
C ARG A 20 9.42 5.70 3.83
N THR A 21 10.45 5.12 4.43
CA THR A 21 11.74 5.77 4.61
C THR A 21 12.80 5.06 3.80
N ASP A 22 13.55 5.81 3.00
CA ASP A 22 14.73 5.34 2.26
C ASP A 22 15.95 6.13 2.73
N SER A 23 17.06 5.46 3.02
CA SER A 23 18.30 6.11 3.45
C SER A 23 19.42 5.75 2.51
N LYS A 24 20.07 6.76 1.91
CA LYS A 24 21.25 6.60 1.06
C LYS A 24 22.43 7.30 1.70
N ARG A 25 23.59 6.63 1.71
CA ARG A 25 24.85 7.19 2.21
C ARG A 25 25.78 7.46 1.02
N TYR A 26 26.23 8.69 0.90
CA TYR A 26 27.22 9.12 -0.08
C TYR A 26 28.43 9.69 0.68
N HIS A 27 29.52 8.93 0.78
CA HIS A 27 30.69 9.28 1.60
C HIS A 27 30.31 9.65 3.06
N GLU A 28 30.56 10.90 3.48
CA GLU A 28 30.27 11.45 4.82
C GLU A 28 28.83 11.99 4.94
N THR A 29 28.07 12.02 3.85
CA THR A 29 26.72 12.60 3.80
C THR A 29 25.66 11.51 3.82
N LYS A 30 24.71 11.62 4.76
CA LYS A 30 23.52 10.76 4.82
C LYS A 30 22.32 11.56 4.32
N VAL A 31 21.60 10.99 3.36
CA VAL A 31 20.36 11.55 2.83
C VAL A 31 19.23 10.59 3.18
N THR A 32 18.22 11.11 3.87
CA THR A 32 17.04 10.33 4.27
C THR A 32 15.83 10.89 3.54
N TYR A 33 15.15 10.03 2.80
CA TYR A 33 13.92 10.35 2.09
C TYR A 33 12.74 9.74 2.84
N ASN A 34 11.77 10.57 3.21
CA ASN A 34 10.53 10.15 3.84
C ASN A 34 9.37 10.40 2.88
N GLY A 35 8.65 9.35 2.52
CA GLY A 35 7.43 9.40 1.72
C GLY A 35 6.21 9.10 2.58
N LEU A 36 5.25 10.01 2.61
CA LEU A 36 3.91 9.78 3.14
C LEU A 36 2.97 9.58 1.95
N GLY A 37 2.31 8.43 1.89
CA GLY A 37 1.29 8.11 0.90
C GLY A 37 -0.10 8.13 1.52
N ILE A 38 -1.06 8.74 0.83
CA ILE A 38 -2.49 8.64 1.15
C ILE A 38 -3.20 8.14 -0.10
N GLY A 39 -3.99 7.09 0.04
CA GLY A 39 -4.64 6.45 -1.09
C GLY A 39 -6.02 5.92 -0.79
N ALA A 40 -6.69 5.53 -1.86
CA ALA A 40 -7.94 4.81 -1.85
C ALA A 40 -7.80 3.53 -2.68
N ASN A 41 -8.59 2.52 -2.35
CA ASN A 41 -8.61 1.24 -3.05
C ASN A 41 -10.06 0.78 -3.29
N GLY A 42 -10.24 -0.06 -4.29
CA GLY A 42 -11.48 -0.79 -4.54
C GLY A 42 -11.16 -2.23 -4.91
N ASN A 43 -11.72 -3.18 -4.17
CA ASN A 43 -11.43 -4.60 -4.34
C ASN A 43 -12.71 -5.40 -4.62
N TYR A 44 -12.56 -6.39 -5.49
CA TYR A 44 -13.53 -7.44 -5.72
C TYR A 44 -13.08 -8.72 -5.03
N HIS A 45 -14.00 -9.36 -4.30
CA HIS A 45 -13.79 -10.57 -3.53
C HIS A 45 -14.32 -11.78 -4.30
N PHE A 46 -13.46 -12.76 -4.57
CA PHE A 46 -13.79 -13.92 -5.40
C PHE A 46 -14.37 -15.09 -4.61
N ASN A 47 -14.64 -14.92 -3.31
CA ASN A 47 -15.09 -15.97 -2.41
C ASN A 47 -16.30 -16.73 -2.95
N ARG A 48 -17.33 -16.00 -3.37
CA ARG A 48 -18.55 -16.59 -3.93
C ARG A 48 -18.31 -17.26 -5.28
N LEU A 49 -17.45 -16.69 -6.12
CA LEU A 49 -17.15 -17.23 -7.45
C LEU A 49 -16.34 -18.53 -7.39
N LEU A 50 -15.39 -18.60 -6.46
CA LEU A 50 -14.49 -19.74 -6.26
C LEU A 50 -14.97 -20.73 -5.21
N ASN A 51 -16.15 -20.49 -4.62
CA ASN A 51 -16.71 -21.26 -3.50
C ASN A 51 -15.70 -21.45 -2.36
N LEU A 52 -14.99 -20.38 -2.00
CA LEU A 52 -13.98 -20.40 -0.95
C LEU A 52 -14.65 -20.45 0.43
N PRO A 53 -14.03 -21.16 1.39
CA PRO A 53 -14.53 -21.19 2.76
C PRO A 53 -14.33 -19.82 3.42
N ASN A 54 -15.15 -19.48 4.42
CA ASN A 54 -15.23 -18.13 5.00
C ASN A 54 -13.93 -17.65 5.68
N GLU A 55 -13.04 -18.57 6.00
CA GLU A 55 -11.71 -18.31 6.56
C GLU A 55 -10.76 -17.71 5.53
N PHE A 56 -10.96 -18.00 4.24
CA PHE A 56 -10.15 -17.49 3.15
C PHE A 56 -10.87 -16.39 2.39
N ASP A 57 -10.23 -15.25 2.24
CA ASP A 57 -10.69 -14.14 1.41
C ASP A 57 -9.69 -13.90 0.30
N PHE A 58 -10.08 -14.11 -0.97
CA PHE A 58 -9.21 -13.82 -2.11
C PHE A 58 -9.78 -12.65 -2.89
N TYR A 59 -8.96 -11.62 -3.11
CA TYR A 59 -9.40 -10.38 -3.75
C TYR A 59 -8.41 -9.87 -4.79
N ALA A 60 -8.94 -9.09 -5.73
CA ALA A 60 -8.16 -8.28 -6.64
C ALA A 60 -8.86 -6.94 -6.86
N GLY A 61 -8.08 -5.91 -7.13
CA GLY A 61 -8.59 -4.55 -7.10
C GLY A 61 -7.67 -3.55 -7.77
N VAL A 62 -8.08 -2.30 -7.66
CA VAL A 62 -7.33 -1.14 -8.10
C VAL A 62 -7.05 -0.26 -6.90
N ASN A 63 -5.90 0.41 -6.91
CA ASN A 63 -5.56 1.42 -5.93
C ASN A 63 -5.15 2.72 -6.61
N LEU A 64 -5.38 3.83 -5.91
CA LEU A 64 -4.97 5.17 -6.27
C LEU A 64 -4.32 5.80 -5.05
N THR A 65 -3.06 6.20 -5.16
CA THR A 65 -2.29 6.75 -4.04
C THR A 65 -1.59 8.03 -4.47
N TYR A 66 -1.69 9.05 -3.63
CA TYR A 66 -0.89 10.27 -3.72
C TYR A 66 0.27 10.18 -2.74
N TYR A 67 1.51 10.32 -3.23
CA TYR A 67 2.69 10.37 -2.39
C TYR A 67 3.24 11.78 -2.27
N ASN A 68 3.42 12.21 -1.02
CA ASN A 68 4.23 13.37 -0.68
C ASN A 68 5.61 12.90 -0.21
N TRP A 69 6.65 13.28 -0.95
CA TRP A 69 8.03 12.97 -0.60
C TRP A 69 8.70 14.19 0.02
N THR A 70 9.35 13.98 1.16
CA THR A 70 10.16 14.97 1.87
C THR A 70 11.59 14.46 2.00
N SER A 71 12.56 15.32 1.75
CA SER A 71 13.98 14.98 1.76
C SER A 71 14.66 15.70 2.93
N ASN A 72 15.29 14.94 3.84
CA ASN A 72 16.11 15.48 4.91
C ASN A 72 17.58 15.16 4.64
N VAL A 73 18.41 16.22 4.57
CA VAL A 73 19.87 16.13 4.38
C VAL A 73 20.56 16.48 5.69
N SER A 74 21.49 15.65 6.16
CA SER A 74 22.32 15.92 7.33
C SER A 74 23.80 15.74 7.00
N GLY A 75 24.59 16.81 7.14
CA GLY A 75 26.05 16.85 6.95
C GLY A 75 26.50 17.52 5.64
N GLY A 76 27.16 18.69 5.76
CA GLY A 76 27.77 19.45 4.64
C GLY A 76 26.79 20.25 3.77
N SER A 77 27.32 21.31 3.13
CA SER A 77 26.58 22.16 2.18
C SER A 77 26.62 21.53 0.79
N TYR A 78 25.53 20.91 0.33
CA TYR A 78 25.40 20.42 -1.04
C TYR A 78 24.14 20.95 -1.71
N SER A 79 24.33 21.69 -2.81
CA SER A 79 23.31 22.39 -3.59
C SER A 79 22.81 21.56 -4.79
N GLY A 80 22.22 20.40 -4.51
CA GLY A 80 21.48 19.60 -5.50
C GLY A 80 19.97 19.77 -5.33
N SER A 81 19.19 19.65 -6.40
CA SER A 81 17.73 19.65 -6.30
C SER A 81 17.26 18.33 -5.66
N TRP A 82 17.05 18.34 -4.34
CA TRP A 82 16.69 17.15 -3.54
C TRP A 82 15.20 16.80 -3.57
N ALA A 83 14.44 17.31 -4.55
CA ALA A 83 13.00 17.08 -4.60
C ALA A 83 12.69 15.78 -5.36
N TYR A 84 12.22 14.75 -4.64
CA TYR A 84 11.39 13.73 -5.28
C TYR A 84 10.05 14.39 -5.61
N ASP A 85 9.63 14.28 -6.87
CA ASP A 85 8.37 14.85 -7.31
C ASP A 85 7.22 14.16 -6.55
N SER A 86 6.31 14.97 -5.98
CA SER A 86 5.10 14.43 -5.36
C SER A 86 4.15 14.02 -6.47
N GLY A 87 3.62 12.82 -6.40
CA GLY A 87 2.95 12.21 -7.54
C GLY A 87 1.71 11.44 -7.14
N LEU A 88 0.69 11.54 -7.99
CA LEU A 88 -0.43 10.61 -8.00
C LEU A 88 0.00 9.38 -8.80
N GLY A 89 -0.19 8.20 -8.24
CA GLY A 89 -0.08 6.97 -9.00
C GLY A 89 -1.19 5.99 -8.67
N TRP A 90 -1.41 5.08 -9.58
CA TRP A 90 -2.44 4.06 -9.48
C TRP A 90 -1.87 2.71 -9.87
N GLY A 91 -2.40 1.64 -9.31
CA GLY A 91 -1.92 0.28 -9.57
C GLY A 91 -3.05 -0.73 -9.49
N LEU A 92 -2.75 -1.92 -10.00
CA LEU A 92 -3.57 -3.10 -9.76
C LEU A 92 -3.03 -3.79 -8.51
N GLN A 93 -3.89 -4.50 -7.80
CA GLN A 93 -3.48 -5.30 -6.66
C GLN A 93 -4.25 -6.61 -6.61
N THR A 94 -3.63 -7.61 -6.02
CA THR A 94 -4.29 -8.85 -5.65
C THR A 94 -3.80 -9.30 -4.30
N GLY A 95 -4.67 -9.86 -3.48
CA GLY A 95 -4.31 -10.29 -2.15
C GLY A 95 -5.18 -11.42 -1.64
N GLY A 96 -4.71 -12.03 -0.57
CA GLY A 96 -5.43 -13.02 0.21
C GLY A 96 -5.45 -12.64 1.69
N ARG A 97 -6.55 -12.95 2.37
CA ARG A 97 -6.64 -12.92 3.83
C ARG A 97 -6.98 -14.30 4.34
N TYR A 98 -6.41 -14.65 5.48
CA TYR A 98 -6.74 -15.86 6.22
C TYR A 98 -7.15 -15.49 7.64
N PHE A 99 -8.38 -15.84 8.00
CA PHE A 99 -8.97 -15.55 9.30
C PHE A 99 -8.83 -16.75 10.22
N PHE A 100 -8.10 -16.57 11.33
CA PHE A 100 -7.98 -17.57 12.40
C PHE A 100 -9.22 -17.58 13.30
N SER A 101 -9.96 -16.47 13.32
CA SER A 101 -11.22 -16.31 14.03
C SER A 101 -12.16 -15.42 13.23
N ASN A 102 -13.41 -15.29 13.67
CA ASN A 102 -14.40 -14.42 13.01
C ASN A 102 -13.97 -12.94 12.93
N THR A 103 -12.96 -12.52 13.71
CA THR A 103 -12.50 -11.13 13.78
C THR A 103 -11.03 -10.94 13.45
N PHE A 104 -10.16 -11.93 13.68
CA PHE A 104 -8.71 -11.77 13.53
C PHE A 104 -8.15 -12.67 12.42
N GLY A 105 -7.31 -12.06 11.57
CA GLY A 105 -6.64 -12.75 10.49
C GLY A 105 -5.32 -12.10 10.09
N VAL A 106 -4.69 -12.71 9.10
CA VAL A 106 -3.51 -12.17 8.41
C VAL A 106 -3.86 -11.86 6.96
N ASN A 107 -3.16 -10.90 6.38
CA ASN A 107 -3.32 -10.55 4.98
C ASN A 107 -1.97 -10.50 4.27
N LEU A 108 -2.02 -10.86 2.99
CA LEU A 108 -0.92 -10.77 2.05
C LEU A 108 -1.46 -10.11 0.78
N GLU A 109 -0.83 -9.04 0.31
CA GLU A 109 -1.21 -8.31 -0.88
C GLU A 109 0.01 -8.13 -1.78
N PHE A 110 -0.20 -8.22 -3.08
CA PHE A 110 0.80 -7.99 -4.11
C PHE A 110 0.31 -6.86 -5.02
N GLY A 111 1.11 -5.81 -5.11
CA GLY A 111 0.93 -4.74 -6.09
C GLY A 111 1.40 -5.23 -7.46
N LEU A 112 0.48 -5.22 -8.42
CA LEU A 112 0.73 -5.47 -9.83
C LEU A 112 0.85 -4.12 -10.55
N ALA A 113 1.73 -4.07 -11.55
CA ALA A 113 2.20 -2.86 -12.24
C ALA A 113 1.18 -1.72 -12.39
N GLY A 114 1.66 -0.49 -12.21
CA GLY A 114 0.87 0.75 -12.24
C GLY A 114 1.68 1.95 -12.72
N ALA A 115 1.02 3.06 -13.04
CA ALA A 115 1.70 4.30 -13.44
C ALA A 115 2.41 4.96 -12.24
N SER A 116 3.54 5.62 -12.51
CA SER A 116 4.47 6.25 -11.57
C SER A 116 3.79 6.86 -10.32
N GLY A 117 4.33 6.57 -9.13
CA GLY A 117 3.81 7.06 -7.85
C GLY A 117 2.79 6.14 -7.19
N ALA A 118 2.44 5.00 -7.79
CA ALA A 118 1.57 4.02 -7.15
C ALA A 118 2.34 3.24 -6.08
N THR A 119 1.61 2.72 -5.09
CA THR A 119 2.14 1.80 -4.08
C THR A 119 2.60 0.49 -4.73
N GLY A 120 3.81 0.50 -5.27
CA GLY A 120 4.71 -0.64 -5.33
C GLY A 120 4.47 -1.68 -6.43
N SER A 121 5.46 -1.84 -7.28
CA SER A 121 5.96 -3.20 -7.54
C SER A 121 6.47 -3.76 -6.20
N GLY A 122 5.66 -4.52 -5.48
CA GLY A 122 5.99 -5.01 -4.14
C GLY A 122 4.87 -5.79 -3.47
N GLY A 123 5.19 -6.43 -2.33
CA GLY A 123 4.21 -7.13 -1.51
C GLY A 123 4.01 -6.47 -0.15
N LYS A 124 2.81 -6.57 0.41
CA LYS A 124 2.46 -6.17 1.78
C LYS A 124 2.02 -7.42 2.54
N ILE A 125 2.55 -7.61 3.74
CA ILE A 125 2.06 -8.62 4.68
C ILE A 125 1.63 -7.92 5.97
N GLY A 126 0.56 -8.37 6.59
CA GLY A 126 0.03 -7.73 7.78
C GLY A 126 -0.99 -8.58 8.53
N ILE A 127 -1.56 -7.94 9.54
CA ILE A 127 -2.72 -8.44 10.28
C ILE A 127 -3.96 -7.69 9.84
N THR A 128 -5.11 -8.35 9.86
CA THR A 128 -6.42 -7.77 9.56
C THR A 128 -7.37 -8.05 10.71
N TYR A 129 -8.17 -7.04 11.04
CA TYR A 129 -9.28 -7.16 11.99
C TYR A 129 -10.60 -6.84 11.29
N LYS A 130 -11.59 -7.72 11.44
CA LYS A 130 -12.96 -7.57 10.94
C LYS A 130 -13.87 -7.20 12.11
N PHE A 131 -14.60 -6.10 11.94
CA PHE A 131 -15.57 -5.56 12.91
C PHE A 131 -17.00 -5.86 12.49
#